data_AF-A0AAW2JFR5-F1
#
_entry.id   AF-A0AAW2JFR5-F1
#
_cell.length_a   1.000
_cell.length_b   1.000
_cell.length_c   1.000
_cell.angle_alpha   90.00
_cell.angle_beta   90.00
_cell.angle_gamma   90.00
#
_symmetry.space_group_name_H-M   'P 1'
#
loop_
_entity.id
_entity.type
_entity.pdbx_description
1 polymer ?
#
loop_
_entity_poly.entity_id
_entity_poly.type
_entity_poly.pdbx_seq_one_letter_code
_entity_poly.pdbx_strand_id
1 'polypeptide(L)'
;MASQGPPKVKLLAWRACKDALPVCCNLRRRGMDITTICSHCGYGPEDVLHILLRCSFSGQVWALSCIPWRWINYDSVNTEDWMRSVWKELNGGEFSLFLLICWNL
;
A
#
# COMPACT_ATOMS: atom_id res chain seq x y z
N MET A 1 -17.43 2.06 6.15
CA MET A 1 -16.22 2.89 6.35
C MET A 1 -16.41 4.21 5.62
N ALA A 2 -16.87 5.26 6.31
CA ALA A 2 -16.92 6.60 5.74
C ALA A 2 -15.67 7.35 6.22
N SER A 3 -14.53 7.15 5.55
CA SER A 3 -13.35 8.00 5.76
C SER A 3 -13.62 9.39 5.18
N GLN A 4 -13.08 10.45 5.79
CA GLN A 4 -13.02 11.76 5.13
C GLN A 4 -11.76 11.79 4.26
N GLY A 5 -11.85 12.29 3.02
CA GLY A 5 -10.73 12.31 2.08
C GLY A 5 -11.17 12.32 0.61
N PRO A 6 -10.30 12.70 -0.33
CA PRO A 6 -10.65 12.77 -1.75
C PRO A 6 -11.17 11.43 -2.27
N PRO A 7 -12.21 11.40 -3.13
CA PRO A 7 -12.78 10.16 -3.65
C PRO A 7 -11.74 9.21 -4.29
N LYS A 8 -10.71 9.76 -4.94
CA LYS A 8 -9.61 9.01 -5.56
C LYS A 8 -8.81 8.17 -4.56
N VAL A 9 -8.55 8.73 -3.38
CA VAL A 9 -7.77 8.09 -2.31
C VAL A 9 -8.55 6.93 -1.70
N LYS A 10 -9.87 7.09 -1.55
CA LYS A 10 -10.77 6.00 -1.11
C LYS A 10 -10.83 4.87 -2.13
N LEU A 11 -10.88 5.21 -3.42
CA LEU A 11 -10.89 4.23 -4.49
C LEU A 11 -9.58 3.43 -4.53
N LEU A 12 -8.44 4.09 -4.32
CA LEU A 12 -7.15 3.40 -4.18
C LEU A 12 -7.18 2.41 -3.00
N ALA A 13 -7.59 2.85 -1.81
CA ALA A 13 -7.67 1.98 -0.64
C ALA A 13 -8.57 0.76 -0.90
N TRP A 14 -9.74 0.98 -1.52
CA TRP A 14 -10.64 -0.10 -1.90
C TRP A 14 -10.00 -1.07 -2.92
N ARG A 15 -9.35 -0.55 -3.97
CA ARG A 15 -8.64 -1.36 -4.96
C ARG A 15 -7.49 -2.14 -4.32
N ALA A 16 -6.77 -1.55 -3.39
CA ALA A 16 -5.68 -2.18 -2.67
C ALA A 16 -6.19 -3.37 -1.84
N CYS A 17 -7.24 -3.17 -1.05
CA CYS A 17 -7.87 -4.24 -0.25
C CYS A 17 -8.47 -5.36 -1.11
N LYS A 18 -8.84 -5.07 -2.36
CA LYS A 18 -9.38 -6.08 -3.31
C LYS A 18 -8.33 -6.64 -4.27
N ASP A 19 -7.05 -6.41 -4.01
CA ASP A 19 -5.94 -6.82 -4.87
C ASP A 19 -6.19 -6.48 -6.36
N ALA A 20 -6.79 -5.30 -6.57
CA ALA A 20 -7.26 -4.83 -7.86
C ALA A 20 -6.36 -3.75 -8.47
N LEU A 21 -5.32 -3.32 -7.74
CA LEU A 21 -4.32 -2.38 -8.24
C LEU A 21 -3.51 -3.00 -9.40
N PRO A 22 -3.07 -2.17 -10.37
CA PRO A 22 -2.32 -2.62 -11.53
C PRO A 22 -0.82 -2.83 -11.22
N VAL A 23 -0.50 -3.55 -10.14
CA VAL A 23 0.88 -3.96 -9.83
C VAL A 23 1.30 -5.12 -10.73
N CYS A 24 2.61 -5.29 -10.96
CA CYS A 24 3.11 -6.27 -11.93
C CYS A 24 2.59 -7.70 -11.70
N CYS A 25 2.49 -8.13 -10.44
CA CYS A 25 1.90 -9.44 -10.10
C CYS A 25 0.45 -9.58 -10.57
N ASN A 26 -0.38 -8.56 -10.39
CA ASN A 26 -1.80 -8.60 -10.78
C ASN A 26 -1.97 -8.52 -12.29
N LEU A 27 -1.14 -7.73 -12.96
CA LEU A 27 -1.11 -7.63 -14.41
C LEU A 27 -0.70 -8.96 -15.06
N ARG A 28 0.33 -9.63 -14.52
CA ARG A 28 0.72 -10.98 -14.97
C ARG A 28 -0.39 -12.01 -14.74
N ARG A 29 -1.06 -11.99 -13.58
CA ARG A 29 -2.22 -12.87 -13.31
C ARG A 29 -3.38 -12.64 -14.29
N ARG A 30 -3.50 -11.44 -14.86
CA ARG A 30 -4.48 -11.10 -15.89
C ARG A 30 -4.03 -11.46 -17.32
N GLY A 31 -2.92 -12.18 -17.47
CA GLY A 31 -2.44 -12.70 -18.74
C GLY A 31 -1.49 -11.77 -19.50
N MET A 32 -1.01 -10.69 -18.88
CA MET A 32 0.03 -9.87 -19.51
C MET A 32 1.42 -10.49 -19.33
N ASP A 33 2.16 -10.64 -20.42
CA ASP A 33 3.53 -11.14 -20.40
C ASP A 33 4.51 -10.03 -20.02
N ILE A 34 4.64 -9.81 -18.70
CA ILE A 34 5.53 -8.81 -18.11
C ILE A 34 6.34 -9.44 -16.98
N THR A 35 7.49 -8.84 -16.65
CA THR A 35 8.23 -9.18 -15.42
C THR A 35 7.41 -8.85 -14.18
N THR A 36 7.54 -9.66 -13.12
CA THR A 36 6.99 -9.34 -11.80
C THR A 36 8.00 -8.65 -10.90
N ILE A 37 9.24 -8.49 -11.33
CA ILE A 37 10.26 -7.85 -10.51
C ILE A 37 9.90 -6.38 -10.29
N CYS A 38 9.91 -5.94 -9.04
CA CYS A 38 9.63 -4.57 -8.67
C CYS A 38 10.59 -3.60 -9.34
N SER A 39 10.03 -2.63 -10.07
CA SER A 39 10.81 -1.61 -10.79
C SER A 39 11.48 -0.58 -9.86
N HIS A 40 10.94 -0.41 -8.64
CA HIS A 40 11.46 0.57 -7.68
C HIS A 40 12.68 0.06 -6.91
N CYS A 41 12.66 -1.19 -6.42
CA CYS A 41 13.78 -1.75 -5.65
C CYS A 41 14.62 -2.77 -6.42
N GLY A 42 14.17 -3.22 -7.60
CA GLY A 42 14.85 -4.25 -8.38
C GLY A 42 14.82 -5.64 -7.74
N TYR A 43 14.04 -5.87 -6.68
CA TYR A 43 14.07 -7.09 -5.90
C TYR A 43 12.68 -7.65 -5.58
N GLY A 44 12.50 -8.94 -5.87
CA GLY A 44 11.29 -9.69 -5.52
C GLY A 44 10.05 -9.31 -6.36
N PRO A 45 8.95 -10.05 -6.18
CA PRO A 45 7.69 -9.79 -6.88
C PRO A 45 7.00 -8.52 -6.38
N GLU A 46 6.57 -7.66 -7.31
CA GLU A 46 5.77 -6.45 -7.06
C GLU A 46 4.29 -6.81 -6.91
N ASP A 47 3.90 -7.15 -5.69
CA ASP A 47 2.50 -7.21 -5.26
C ASP A 47 2.08 -5.91 -4.53
N VAL A 48 0.81 -5.81 -4.18
CA VAL A 48 0.26 -4.60 -3.55
C VAL A 48 0.90 -4.31 -2.20
N LEU A 49 1.16 -5.33 -1.38
CA LEU A 49 1.76 -5.12 -0.07
C LEU A 49 3.26 -4.81 -0.19
N HIS A 50 3.91 -5.33 -1.23
CA HIS A 50 5.28 -4.97 -1.58
C HIS A 50 5.37 -3.47 -1.88
N ILE A 51 4.64 -2.97 -2.87
CA ILE A 51 4.75 -1.57 -3.29
C ILE A 51 4.26 -0.59 -2.22
N LEU A 52 3.32 -0.99 -1.35
CA LEU A 52 2.82 -0.10 -0.30
C LEU A 52 3.59 -0.18 1.02
N LEU A 53 4.36 -1.25 1.29
CA LEU A 53 5.01 -1.44 2.60
C LEU A 53 6.40 -2.09 2.50
N ARG A 54 6.50 -3.27 1.88
CA ARG A 54 7.70 -4.13 2.01
C ARG A 54 8.85 -3.71 1.09
N CYS A 55 8.57 -2.91 0.07
CA CYS A 55 9.58 -2.39 -0.85
C CYS A 55 10.54 -1.45 -0.12
N SER A 56 11.84 -1.54 -0.41
CA SER A 56 12.84 -0.64 0.18
C SER A 56 12.60 0.83 -0.18
N PHE A 57 12.04 1.10 -1.37
CA PHE A 57 11.60 2.44 -1.77
C PHE A 57 10.49 2.96 -0.85
N SER A 58 9.42 2.18 -0.68
CA SER A 58 8.29 2.57 0.17
C SER A 58 8.69 2.68 1.63
N GLY A 59 9.57 1.79 2.11
CA GLY A 59 10.17 1.89 3.44
C GLY A 59 10.89 3.22 3.68
N GLN A 60 11.60 3.76 2.69
CA GLN A 60 12.22 5.09 2.78
C GLN A 60 11.16 6.20 2.83
N VAL A 61 10.11 6.12 2.02
CA VAL A 61 9.00 7.09 2.05
C VAL A 61 8.34 7.11 3.43
N TRP A 62 8.09 5.93 4.01
CA TRP A 62 7.53 5.81 5.36
C TRP A 62 8.47 6.35 6.44
N ALA A 63 9.77 6.08 6.34
CA ALA A 63 10.77 6.61 7.27
C ALA A 63 10.89 8.14 7.25
N LEU A 64 10.57 8.77 6.12
CA LEU A 64 10.53 10.23 5.96
C LEU A 64 9.17 10.85 6.36
N SER A 65 8.16 10.02 6.60
CA SER A 65 6.83 10.49 6.97
C SER A 65 6.73 10.81 8.46
N CYS A 66 5.67 11.53 8.85
CA CYS A 66 5.36 11.77 10.26
C CYS A 66 4.62 10.60 10.93
N ILE A 67 4.41 9.48 10.24
CA ILE A 67 3.72 8.31 10.79
C ILE A 67 4.75 7.36 11.41
N PRO A 68 4.68 7.06 12.71
CA PRO A 68 5.56 6.10 13.36
C PRO A 68 5.59 4.75 12.65
N TRP A 69 6.79 4.28 12.29
CA TRP A 69 6.99 2.99 11.60
C TRP A 69 6.30 1.81 12.30
N ARG A 70 6.26 1.82 13.64
CA ARG A 70 5.58 0.79 14.45
C ARG A 70 4.08 0.65 14.19
N TRP A 71 3.43 1.68 13.64
CA TRP A 71 1.99 1.69 13.32
C TRP A 71 1.69 1.26 11.89
N ILE A 72 2.71 0.95 11.09
CA ILE A 72 2.56 0.54 9.70
C ILE A 72 3.26 -0.78 9.39
N ASN A 73 4.32 -1.12 10.12
CA ASN A 73 5.11 -2.32 9.90
C ASN A 73 4.51 -3.55 10.60
N TYR A 74 3.45 -4.09 10.00
CA TYR A 74 2.83 -5.33 10.44
C TYR A 74 3.20 -6.49 9.50
N ASP A 75 3.51 -7.63 10.08
CA ASP A 75 3.53 -8.88 9.33
C ASP A 75 2.09 -9.31 9.04
N SER A 76 1.58 -8.88 7.89
CA SER A 76 0.20 -9.12 7.46
C SER A 76 0.17 -10.11 6.30
N VAL A 77 -0.84 -10.99 6.32
CA VAL A 77 -1.02 -12.01 5.28
C VAL A 77 -1.43 -11.38 3.94
N ASN A 78 -2.22 -10.30 3.97
CA ASN A 78 -2.67 -9.58 2.79
C ASN A 78 -2.85 -8.07 3.07
N THR A 79 -3.13 -7.30 2.02
CA THR A 79 -3.29 -5.84 2.08
C THR A 79 -4.52 -5.40 2.88
N GLU A 80 -5.61 -6.16 2.87
CA GLU A 80 -6.82 -5.81 3.63
C GLU A 80 -6.54 -5.89 5.14
N ASP A 81 -5.90 -6.97 5.58
CA ASP A 81 -5.52 -7.16 6.99
C ASP A 81 -4.49 -6.12 7.45
N TRP A 82 -3.55 -5.77 6.59
CA TRP A 82 -2.61 -4.67 6.83
C TRP A 82 -3.32 -3.33 7.01
N MET A 83 -4.17 -2.93 6.06
CA MET A 83 -4.96 -1.69 6.11
C MET A 83 -5.83 -1.61 7.38
N ARG A 84 -6.41 -2.75 7.80
CA ARG A 84 -7.20 -2.85 9.05
C ARG A 84 -6.33 -2.67 10.30
N SER A 85 -5.12 -3.20 10.30
CA SER A 85 -4.16 -3.04 11.40
C SER A 85 -3.73 -1.58 11.54
N VAL A 86 -3.38 -0.93 10.44
CA VAL A 86 -3.02 0.51 10.42
C VAL A 86 -4.19 1.39 10.89
N TRP A 87 -5.41 1.13 10.40
CA TRP A 87 -6.60 1.91 10.79
C TRP A 87 -6.88 1.89 12.29
N LYS A 88 -6.51 0.82 13.01
CA LYS A 88 -6.73 0.70 14.46
C LYS A 88 -5.82 1.61 15.29
N GLU A 89 -4.62 1.91 14.78
CA GLU A 89 -3.63 2.70 15.50
C GLU A 89 -3.71 4.20 15.19
N LEU A 90 -4.06 4.55 13.94
CA LEU A 90 -4.03 5.92 13.47
C LEU A 90 -5.34 6.66 13.79
N ASN A 91 -5.22 7.91 14.21
CA ASN A 91 -6.38 8.80 14.27
C ASN A 91 -6.84 9.21 12.85
N GLY A 92 -7.99 9.90 12.75
CA GLY A 92 -8.57 10.25 11.45
C GLY A 92 -7.68 11.14 10.57
N GLY A 93 -6.89 12.04 11.16
CA GLY A 93 -5.96 12.91 10.43
C GLY A 93 -4.73 12.13 9.94
N GLU A 94 -4.14 11.31 10.82
CA GLU A 94 -3.01 10.44 10.48
C GLU A 94 -3.39 9.41 9.41
N PHE A 95 -4.58 8.82 9.50
CA PHE A 95 -5.04 7.88 8.49
C PHE A 95 -5.29 8.56 7.14
N SER A 96 -5.73 9.82 7.15
CA SER A 96 -5.84 10.60 5.91
C SER A 96 -4.47 10.82 5.28
N LEU A 97 -3.46 11.17 6.07
CA LEU A 97 -2.07 11.28 5.61
C LEU A 97 -1.54 9.94 5.10
N PHE A 98 -1.78 8.85 5.83
CA PHE A 98 -1.40 7.49 5.43
C PHE A 98 -1.95 7.13 4.04
N LEU A 99 -3.24 7.36 3.80
CA LEU A 99 -3.83 7.06 2.50
C LEU A 99 -3.30 7.99 1.38
N LEU A 100 -2.93 9.23 1.71
CA LEU A 100 -2.28 10.15 0.76
C LEU A 100 -0.86 9.70 0.41
N ILE A 101 -0.11 9.16 1.37
CA ILE A 101 1.21 8.56 1.11
C ILE A 101 1.04 7.34 0.21
N CYS A 102 0.14 6.42 0.55
CA CYS A 102 -0.20 5.27 -0.29
C CYS A 102 -0.64 5.64 -1.71
N TRP A 103 -1.24 6.83 -1.92
CA TRP A 103 -1.63 7.32 -3.24
C TRP A 103 -0.43 7.80 -4.08
N ASN A 104 0.66 8.24 -3.44
CA ASN A 104 1.86 8.75 -4.11
C ASN A 104 3.00 7.73 -4.20
N LEU A 105 2.83 6.55 -3.60
CA LEU A 105 3.65 5.36 -3.84
C LEU A 105 3.21 4.70 -5.15
#